data_AF-A0A2E0Q7T1-F1
#
_entry.id   AF-A0A2E0Q7T1-F1
#
_cell.length_a   1.000
_cell.length_b   1.000
_cell.length_c   1.000
_cell.angle_alpha   90.00
_cell.angle_beta   90.00
_cell.angle_gamma   90.00
#
_symmetry.space_group_name_H-M   'P 1'
#
loop_
_entity.id
_entity.type
_entity.pdbx_description
1 polymer ?
#
loop_
_entity_poly.entity_id
_entity_poly.type
_entity_poly.pdbx_seq_one_letter_code
_entity_poly.pdbx_strand_id
1 'polypeptide(L)'
;MTDFLLELRSEEIPARMQAGARAELEKLFRHEMDAAGVAMGEVTVWSTPRRLALIARGLPTETQAVSEEAKGPPVGAPDQAVDGFCRKNNVSRDQLEVRDVKGRETYFAVIDTPGRAVRDVLAEAIPAIIRDFAWPKSMRWGAASISTESMRWVRPLSGIVALLGDEVVECEVHGVTSGAVTLGHRFHHSGDVTIGNADDYAVKLRAAYVIVDHEERAALIREGAAKVASEAGLSLVEDEGLVVENAGLTEWPIPLLGRFEEDFLTVPPETIQLTA
;
A
#
# COMPACT_ATOMS: atom_id res chain seq x y z
N MET A 1 -4.04 -0.46 -21.14
CA MET A 1 -4.05 0.17 -19.81
C MET A 1 -4.96 -0.66 -18.94
N THR A 2 -4.51 -0.97 -17.72
CA THR A 2 -5.11 -1.96 -16.83
C THR A 2 -5.02 -1.45 -15.40
N ASP A 3 -6.00 -1.80 -14.57
CA ASP A 3 -6.03 -1.35 -13.18
C ASP A 3 -5.34 -2.36 -12.27
N PHE A 4 -4.62 -1.85 -11.27
CA PHE A 4 -3.94 -2.66 -10.28
C PHE A 4 -4.65 -2.57 -8.93
N LEU A 5 -4.87 -3.70 -8.29
CA LEU A 5 -5.35 -3.83 -6.92
C LEU A 5 -4.28 -4.48 -6.05
N LEU A 6 -4.00 -3.87 -4.91
CA LEU A 6 -3.24 -4.45 -3.80
C LEU A 6 -4.10 -4.44 -2.54
N GLU A 7 -4.22 -5.59 -1.87
CA GLU A 7 -4.67 -5.69 -0.48
C GLU A 7 -3.57 -6.28 0.38
N LEU A 8 -3.24 -5.62 1.48
CA LEU A 8 -2.41 -6.12 2.56
C LEU A 8 -3.30 -6.37 3.78
N ARG A 9 -3.59 -7.64 4.06
CA ARG A 9 -4.44 -8.04 5.17
C ARG A 9 -3.62 -8.46 6.38
N SER A 10 -3.95 -7.94 7.55
CA SER A 10 -3.26 -8.24 8.81
C SER A 10 -4.23 -8.39 9.98
N GLU A 11 -3.71 -8.75 11.14
CA GLU A 11 -4.43 -8.50 12.40
C GLU A 11 -4.60 -6.99 12.67
N GLU A 12 -5.35 -6.63 13.71
CA GLU A 12 -5.93 -5.29 13.90
C GLU A 12 -4.91 -4.13 13.99
N ILE A 13 -4.92 -3.29 12.95
CA ILE A 13 -4.22 -2.03 12.81
C ILE A 13 -4.88 -0.98 13.70
N PRO A 14 -4.16 -0.38 14.67
CA PRO A 14 -4.71 0.67 15.52
C PRO A 14 -5.30 1.83 14.70
N ALA A 15 -6.53 2.26 15.02
CA ALA A 15 -7.24 3.30 14.27
C ALA A 15 -6.39 4.57 14.04
N ARG A 16 -5.71 5.04 15.09
CA ARG A 16 -4.82 6.21 15.04
C ARG A 16 -3.65 6.10 14.05
N MET A 17 -3.30 4.90 13.59
CA MET A 17 -2.19 4.67 12.63
C MET A 17 -2.69 4.55 11.19
N GLN A 18 -3.99 4.35 10.97
CA GLN A 18 -4.51 4.00 9.66
C GLN A 18 -4.39 5.13 8.63
N ALA A 19 -4.68 6.37 9.02
CA ALA A 19 -4.53 7.52 8.10
C ALA A 19 -3.07 7.68 7.63
N GLY A 20 -2.11 7.57 8.56
CA GLY A 20 -0.69 7.58 8.21
C GLY A 20 -0.27 6.39 7.34
N ALA A 21 -0.83 5.21 7.59
CA ALA A 21 -0.57 4.03 6.77
C ALA A 21 -1.09 4.19 5.33
N ARG A 22 -2.27 4.80 5.13
CA ARG A 22 -2.78 5.08 3.78
C ARG A 22 -1.82 6.00 3.01
N ALA A 23 -1.39 7.08 3.65
CA ALA A 23 -0.44 8.02 3.05
C ALA A 23 0.92 7.37 2.74
N GLU A 24 1.44 6.54 3.65
CA GLU A 24 2.73 5.87 3.44
C GLU A 24 2.66 4.82 2.32
N LEU A 25 1.56 4.06 2.23
CA LEU A 25 1.37 3.10 1.13
C LEU A 25 1.33 3.82 -0.22
N GLU A 26 0.55 4.89 -0.33
CA GLU A 26 0.48 5.66 -1.57
C GLU A 26 1.85 6.22 -1.96
N LYS A 27 2.56 6.82 -1.00
CA LYS A 27 3.91 7.38 -1.22
C LYS A 27 4.89 6.32 -1.72
N LEU A 28 4.97 5.17 -1.05
CA LEU A 28 5.90 4.10 -1.42
C LEU A 28 5.52 3.48 -2.78
N PHE A 29 4.23 3.24 -3.02
CA PHE A 29 3.78 2.75 -4.31
C PHE A 29 4.13 3.70 -5.44
N ARG A 30 3.89 5.01 -5.26
CA ARG A 30 4.25 6.01 -6.26
C ARG A 30 5.75 6.06 -6.50
N HIS A 31 6.56 5.97 -5.44
CA HIS A 31 8.02 5.93 -5.56
C HIS A 31 8.50 4.76 -6.42
N GLU A 32 7.99 3.55 -6.19
CA GLU A 32 8.37 2.37 -6.98
C GLU A 32 7.92 2.49 -8.44
N MET A 33 6.71 3.00 -8.70
CA MET A 33 6.22 3.21 -10.07
C MET A 33 7.04 4.28 -10.81
N ASP A 34 7.35 5.40 -10.15
CA ASP A 34 8.17 6.48 -10.73
C ASP A 34 9.60 5.99 -11.02
N ALA A 35 10.21 5.24 -10.09
CA ALA A 35 11.54 4.66 -10.27
C ALA A 35 11.59 3.68 -11.45
N ALA A 36 10.49 2.98 -11.72
CA ALA A 36 10.35 2.06 -12.85
C ALA A 36 9.86 2.73 -14.15
N GLY A 37 9.61 4.05 -14.15
CA GLY A 37 9.07 4.77 -15.30
C GLY A 37 7.65 4.36 -15.69
N VAL A 38 6.86 3.86 -14.73
CA VAL A 38 5.47 3.44 -14.93
C VAL A 38 4.55 4.63 -14.69
N ALA A 39 3.94 5.14 -15.76
CA ALA A 39 2.87 6.13 -15.63
C ALA A 39 1.63 5.49 -14.98
N MET A 40 1.02 6.22 -14.04
CA MET A 40 -0.18 5.78 -13.32
C MET A 40 -1.22 6.90 -13.33
N GLY A 41 -2.49 6.52 -13.33
CA GLY A 41 -3.62 7.44 -13.19
C GLY A 41 -3.93 7.74 -11.71
N GLU A 42 -5.22 7.76 -11.40
CA GLU A 42 -5.69 7.91 -10.02
C GLU A 42 -5.25 6.74 -9.16
N VAL A 43 -4.86 7.06 -7.91
CA VAL A 43 -4.58 6.07 -6.87
C VAL A 43 -5.55 6.30 -5.73
N THR A 44 -6.32 5.27 -5.40
CA THR A 44 -7.25 5.28 -4.27
C THR A 44 -6.69 4.36 -3.20
N VAL A 45 -6.61 4.84 -1.95
CA VAL A 45 -6.13 4.04 -0.83
C VAL A 45 -7.17 3.98 0.29
N TRP A 46 -7.47 2.77 0.72
CA TRP A 46 -8.42 2.47 1.78
C TRP A 46 -7.73 1.74 2.93
N SER A 47 -8.36 1.83 4.10
CA SER A 47 -7.96 1.04 5.25
C SER A 47 -9.19 0.55 5.99
N THR A 48 -9.05 -0.62 6.59
CA THR A 48 -9.96 -1.12 7.63
C THR A 48 -9.14 -1.50 8.86
N PRO A 49 -9.77 -1.88 9.99
CA PRO A 49 -9.04 -2.48 11.11
C PRO A 49 -8.06 -3.57 10.69
N ARG A 50 -8.31 -4.33 9.61
CA ARG A 50 -7.50 -5.51 9.25
C ARG A 50 -6.88 -5.42 7.86
N ARG A 51 -6.97 -4.26 7.19
CA ARG A 51 -6.56 -4.12 5.78
C ARG A 51 -5.96 -2.77 5.50
N LEU A 52 -5.01 -2.78 4.58
CA LEU A 52 -4.60 -1.62 3.82
C LEU A 52 -4.73 -2.00 2.34
N ALA A 53 -5.48 -1.23 1.57
CA ALA A 53 -5.76 -1.55 0.17
C ALA A 53 -5.47 -0.35 -0.72
N LEU A 54 -4.97 -0.60 -1.92
CA LEU A 54 -4.64 0.40 -2.92
C LEU A 54 -5.16 -0.07 -4.27
N ILE A 55 -5.85 0.83 -4.98
CA ILE A 55 -6.21 0.66 -6.38
C ILE A 55 -5.52 1.76 -7.18
N ALA A 56 -4.72 1.38 -8.17
CA ALA A 56 -4.11 2.30 -9.11
C ALA A 56 -4.71 2.10 -10.49
N ARG A 57 -5.21 3.17 -11.11
CA ARG A 57 -5.94 3.11 -12.38
C ARG A 57 -5.02 3.35 -13.56
N GLY A 58 -5.31 2.66 -14.66
CA GLY A 58 -4.75 2.96 -15.98
C GLY A 58 -3.25 2.69 -16.13
N LEU A 59 -2.70 1.69 -15.46
CA LEU A 59 -1.30 1.31 -15.62
C LEU A 59 -1.06 0.75 -17.04
N PRO A 60 0.10 1.03 -17.67
CA PRO A 60 0.48 0.35 -18.89
C PRO A 60 0.75 -1.13 -18.63
N THR A 61 0.76 -1.94 -19.69
CA THR A 61 1.11 -3.37 -19.60
C THR A 61 2.63 -3.57 -19.53
N GLU A 62 3.40 -2.65 -20.11
CA GLU A 62 4.86 -2.69 -20.19
C GLU A 62 5.44 -1.29 -19.95
N THR A 63 6.64 -1.23 -19.38
CA THR A 63 7.42 0.02 -19.31
C THR A 63 7.94 0.38 -20.70
N GLN A 64 8.25 1.66 -20.91
CA GLN A 64 8.85 2.10 -22.18
C GLN A 64 10.31 1.63 -22.26
N ALA A 65 10.73 1.20 -23.46
CA ALA A 65 12.14 1.02 -23.73
C ALA A 65 12.84 2.39 -23.70
N VAL A 66 13.95 2.49 -22.98
CA VAL A 66 14.72 3.72 -22.83
C VAL A 66 16.10 3.52 -23.43
N SER A 67 16.53 4.44 -24.27
CA SER A 67 17.89 4.53 -24.77
C SER A 67 18.55 5.75 -24.15
N GLU A 68 19.53 5.55 -23.27
CA GLU A 68 20.31 6.62 -22.66
C GLU A 68 21.69 6.72 -23.28
N GLU A 69 22.16 7.95 -23.54
CA GLU A 69 23.52 8.19 -24.02
C GLU A 69 24.41 8.73 -22.89
N ALA A 70 25.42 7.94 -22.50
CA ALA A 70 26.42 8.37 -21.55
C ALA A 70 27.67 8.87 -22.29
N LYS A 71 28.08 10.11 -22.02
CA LYS A 71 29.34 10.65 -22.53
C LYS A 71 30.53 10.12 -21.71
N GLY A 72 31.45 9.47 -22.40
CA GLY A 72 32.67 8.90 -21.83
C GLY A 72 33.91 9.78 -22.02
N PRO A 73 35.09 9.22 -21.68
CA PRO A 73 36.38 9.89 -21.89
C PRO A 73 36.73 10.01 -23.39
N PRO A 74 37.65 10.92 -23.76
CA PRO A 74 38.14 11.05 -25.13
C PRO A 74 38.91 9.81 -25.60
N VAL A 75 38.92 9.58 -26.92
CA VAL A 75 39.75 8.55 -27.55
C VAL A 75 41.22 8.84 -27.23
N GLY A 76 41.95 7.80 -26.80
CA GLY A 76 43.33 7.91 -26.30
C GLY A 76 43.46 8.23 -24.79
N ALA A 77 42.37 8.28 -24.03
CA ALA A 77 42.43 8.30 -22.57
C ALA A 77 43.04 6.99 -22.01
N PRO A 78 43.61 6.99 -20.79
CA PRO A 78 44.16 5.79 -20.16
C PRO A 78 43.14 4.66 -20.12
N ASP A 79 43.59 3.43 -20.38
CA ASP A 79 42.71 2.25 -20.42
C ASP A 79 41.87 2.11 -19.14
N GLN A 80 42.45 2.42 -17.99
CA GLN A 80 41.76 2.38 -16.71
C GLN A 80 40.53 3.31 -16.64
N ALA A 81 40.58 4.46 -17.32
CA ALA A 81 39.45 5.39 -17.40
C ALA A 81 38.34 4.87 -18.32
N VAL A 82 38.72 4.25 -19.44
CA VAL A 82 37.77 3.62 -20.38
C VAL A 82 37.11 2.40 -19.74
N ASP A 83 37.88 1.56 -19.04
CA ASP A 83 37.36 0.39 -18.32
C ASP A 83 36.45 0.79 -17.16
N GLY A 84 36.80 1.84 -16.43
CA GLY A 84 35.94 2.40 -15.38
C GLY A 84 34.62 2.91 -15.93
N PHE A 85 34.63 3.57 -17.09
CA PHE A 85 33.43 4.02 -17.79
C PHE A 85 32.57 2.85 -18.27
N CYS A 86 33.18 1.83 -18.88
CA CYS A 86 32.50 0.61 -19.32
C CYS A 86 31.81 -0.11 -18.14
N ARG A 87 32.54 -0.30 -17.03
CA ARG A 87 32.00 -0.92 -15.80
C ARG A 87 30.85 -0.12 -15.20
N LYS A 88 30.96 1.21 -15.16
CA LYS A 88 29.91 2.08 -14.60
C LYS A 88 28.60 1.95 -15.37
N ASN A 89 28.67 1.87 -16.70
CA ASN A 89 27.50 1.82 -17.58
C ASN A 89 27.11 0.40 -17.99
N ASN A 90 27.79 -0.62 -17.44
CA ASN A 90 27.59 -2.03 -17.76
C ASN A 90 27.63 -2.36 -19.26
N VAL A 91 28.53 -1.72 -20.00
CA VAL A 91 28.77 -1.96 -21.43
C VAL A 91 30.19 -2.47 -21.65
N SER A 92 30.41 -3.21 -22.75
CA SER A 92 31.74 -3.60 -23.19
C SER A 92 32.36 -2.54 -24.12
N ARG A 93 33.70 -2.54 -24.26
CA ARG A 93 34.40 -1.53 -25.07
C ARG A 93 33.98 -1.53 -26.54
N ASP A 94 33.61 -2.69 -27.07
CA ASP A 94 33.12 -2.88 -28.43
C ASP A 94 31.70 -2.32 -28.67
N GLN A 95 30.97 -2.00 -27.60
CA GLN A 95 29.67 -1.34 -27.66
C GLN A 95 29.78 0.20 -27.61
N LEU A 96 30.99 0.76 -27.50
CA LEU A 96 31.20 2.19 -27.46
C LEU A 96 31.17 2.80 -28.86
N GLU A 97 30.43 3.88 -29.01
CA GLU A 97 30.46 4.71 -30.22
C GLU A 97 31.49 5.82 -30.08
N VAL A 98 32.23 6.10 -31.15
CA VAL A 98 33.13 7.26 -31.20
C VAL A 98 32.41 8.39 -31.92
N ARG A 99 32.27 9.54 -31.24
CA ARG A 99 31.66 10.74 -31.82
C ARG A 99 32.59 11.94 -31.63
N ASP A 100 32.65 12.83 -32.63
CA ASP A 100 33.39 14.09 -32.49
C ASP A 100 32.61 15.05 -31.57
N VAL A 101 33.28 15.53 -30.52
CA VAL A 101 32.74 16.58 -29.65
C VAL A 101 33.74 17.73 -29.60
N LYS A 102 33.43 18.80 -30.34
CA LYS A 102 34.26 20.02 -30.41
C LYS A 102 35.68 19.73 -30.94
N GLY A 103 35.81 18.90 -31.96
CA GLY A 103 37.09 18.54 -32.59
C GLY A 103 37.89 17.49 -31.83
N ARG A 104 37.24 16.75 -30.91
CA ARG A 104 37.87 15.67 -30.14
C ARG A 104 36.99 14.43 -30.16
N GLU A 105 37.52 13.35 -30.72
CA GLU A 105 36.90 12.04 -30.68
C GLU A 105 36.67 11.60 -29.24
N THR A 106 35.42 11.28 -28.91
CA THR A 106 34.98 10.94 -27.54
C THR A 106 34.13 9.67 -27.58
N TYR A 107 34.35 8.79 -26.62
CA TYR A 107 33.53 7.60 -26.46
C TYR A 107 32.15 7.95 -25.91
N PHE A 108 31.11 7.31 -26.44
CA PHE A 108 29.75 7.33 -25.94
C PHE A 108 29.28 5.88 -25.74
N ALA A 109 28.53 5.65 -24.67
CA ALA A 109 27.78 4.41 -24.50
C ALA A 109 26.31 4.71 -24.79
N VAL A 110 25.71 3.95 -25.70
CA VAL A 110 24.25 3.90 -25.87
C VAL A 110 23.76 2.73 -25.02
N ILE A 111 22.93 3.03 -24.02
CA ILE A 111 22.43 2.07 -23.05
C ILE A 111 20.96 1.83 -23.36
N ASP A 112 20.68 0.74 -24.05
CA ASP A 112 19.32 0.30 -24.35
C ASP A 112 18.77 -0.54 -23.20
N THR A 113 17.79 0.00 -22.50
CA THR A 113 17.02 -0.74 -21.50
C THR A 113 15.69 -1.16 -22.13
N PRO A 114 15.45 -2.45 -22.38
CA PRO A 114 14.19 -2.90 -22.93
C PRO A 114 13.05 -2.63 -21.94
N GLY A 115 11.85 -2.40 -22.48
CA GLY A 115 10.63 -2.40 -21.68
C GLY A 115 10.47 -3.74 -20.96
N ARG A 116 9.92 -3.70 -19.74
CA ARG A 116 9.59 -4.88 -18.94
C ARG A 116 8.10 -4.89 -18.63
N ALA A 117 7.53 -6.07 -18.44
CA ALA A 117 6.13 -6.20 -18.06
C ALA A 117 5.90 -5.48 -16.72
N VAL A 118 4.86 -4.64 -16.63
CA VAL A 118 4.51 -3.93 -15.39
C VAL A 118 4.13 -4.93 -14.29
N ARG A 119 3.62 -6.11 -14.66
CA ARG A 119 3.39 -7.22 -13.73
C ARG A 119 4.67 -7.59 -12.96
N ASP A 120 5.82 -7.67 -13.63
CA ASP A 120 7.09 -8.02 -12.99
C ASP A 120 7.60 -6.87 -12.11
N VAL A 121 7.42 -5.63 -12.55
CA VAL A 121 7.71 -4.43 -11.74
C VAL A 121 6.90 -4.45 -10.45
N LEU A 122 5.60 -4.74 -10.53
CA LEU A 122 4.71 -4.81 -9.36
C LEU A 122 5.11 -5.97 -8.43
N ALA A 123 5.50 -7.12 -8.98
CA ALA A 123 5.97 -8.27 -8.21
C ALA A 123 7.24 -7.97 -7.38
N GLU A 124 8.13 -7.13 -7.91
CA GLU A 124 9.32 -6.63 -7.21
C GLU A 124 8.97 -5.50 -6.21
N ALA A 125 8.05 -4.62 -6.57
CA ALA A 125 7.65 -3.46 -5.77
C ALA A 125 6.91 -3.83 -4.48
N ILE A 126 6.01 -4.83 -4.51
CA ILE A 126 5.20 -5.20 -3.33
C ILE A 126 6.08 -5.61 -2.12
N PRO A 127 7.06 -6.52 -2.25
CA PRO A 127 8.01 -6.82 -1.19
C PRO A 127 8.83 -5.61 -0.72
N ALA A 128 9.24 -4.73 -1.65
CA ALA A 128 10.00 -3.53 -1.33
C ALA A 128 9.17 -2.56 -0.46
N ILE A 129 7.94 -2.27 -0.89
CA ILE A 129 6.99 -1.44 -0.15
C ILE A 129 6.77 -1.99 1.25
N ILE A 130 6.55 -3.30 1.41
CA ILE A 130 6.30 -3.89 2.73
C ILE A 130 7.54 -3.80 3.63
N ARG A 131 8.73 -4.03 3.08
CA ARG A 131 10.00 -3.96 3.82
C ARG A 131 10.30 -2.53 4.29
N ASP A 132 10.06 -1.55 3.43
CA ASP A 132 10.45 -0.15 3.66
C ASP A 132 9.33 0.66 4.35
N PHE A 133 8.22 0.01 4.70
CA PHE A 133 7.04 0.63 5.32
C PHE A 133 7.31 1.16 6.73
N ALA A 134 7.21 2.48 6.89
CA ALA A 134 7.43 3.15 8.15
C ALA A 134 6.19 3.12 9.06
N TRP A 135 6.20 2.22 10.06
CA TRP A 135 5.19 2.17 11.11
C TRP A 135 5.64 2.93 12.36
N PRO A 136 4.79 3.80 12.97
CA PRO A 136 5.10 4.44 14.25
C PRO A 136 5.32 3.42 15.37
N LYS A 137 4.66 2.26 15.27
CA LYS A 137 4.89 1.11 16.12
C LYS A 137 4.70 -0.16 15.30
N SER A 138 5.80 -0.90 15.11
CA SER A 138 5.81 -2.21 14.46
C SER A 138 6.18 -3.31 15.44
N MET A 139 6.00 -4.55 14.99
CA MET A 139 6.41 -5.75 15.68
C MET A 139 7.02 -6.76 14.72
N ARG A 140 7.75 -7.71 15.28
CA ARG A 140 8.19 -8.94 14.64
C ARG A 140 7.31 -10.07 15.20
N TRP A 141 7.01 -11.10 14.41
CA TRP A 141 6.19 -12.23 14.87
C TRP A 141 6.66 -13.57 14.28
N GLY A 142 6.11 -14.66 14.82
CA GLY A 142 6.42 -16.02 14.38
C GLY A 142 7.87 -16.45 14.65
N ALA A 143 8.25 -17.60 14.11
CA ALA A 143 9.60 -18.16 14.28
C ALA A 143 10.70 -17.24 13.74
N ALA A 144 10.41 -16.49 12.66
CA ALA A 144 11.35 -15.55 12.05
C ALA A 144 11.75 -14.41 13.00
N SER A 145 10.89 -14.05 13.98
CA SER A 145 11.13 -12.93 14.91
C SER A 145 12.38 -13.05 15.79
N ILE A 146 12.96 -14.25 15.87
CA ILE A 146 14.23 -14.52 16.57
C ILE A 146 15.37 -13.70 15.93
N SER A 147 15.35 -13.51 14.61
CA SER A 147 16.34 -12.69 13.90
C SER A 147 15.98 -11.21 13.94
N THR A 148 16.99 -10.34 14.04
CA THR A 148 16.83 -8.88 13.90
C THR A 148 16.50 -8.44 12.48
N GLU A 149 16.75 -9.32 11.50
CA GLU A 149 16.45 -9.12 10.08
C GLU A 149 15.01 -9.51 9.72
N SER A 150 14.22 -10.00 10.68
CA SER A 150 12.85 -10.38 10.39
C SER A 150 12.00 -9.16 10.03
N MET A 151 10.99 -9.39 9.20
CA MET A 151 9.99 -8.38 8.85
C MET A 151 9.46 -7.63 10.05
N ARG A 152 9.19 -6.35 9.83
CA ARG A 152 8.42 -5.52 10.75
C ARG A 152 7.14 -5.09 10.06
N TRP A 153 6.02 -5.30 10.74
CA TRP A 153 4.72 -4.79 10.33
C TRP A 153 3.97 -4.33 11.57
N VAL A 154 2.89 -3.56 11.42
CA VAL A 154 2.07 -3.12 12.56
C VAL A 154 1.52 -4.29 13.36
N ARG A 155 1.18 -5.37 12.66
CA ARG A 155 0.58 -6.60 13.15
C ARG A 155 0.92 -7.78 12.23
N PRO A 156 0.70 -9.05 12.60
CA PRO A 156 0.94 -10.15 11.68
C PRO A 156 0.19 -10.00 10.35
N LEU A 157 0.93 -9.91 9.25
CA LEU A 157 0.40 -9.98 7.88
C LEU A 157 -0.11 -11.42 7.62
N SER A 158 -1.30 -11.56 7.05
CA SER A 158 -2.00 -12.84 6.89
C SER A 158 -2.60 -13.06 5.50
N GLY A 159 -2.44 -12.12 4.58
CA GLY A 159 -2.84 -12.30 3.20
C GLY A 159 -2.42 -11.12 2.32
N ILE A 160 -2.18 -11.42 1.05
CA ILE A 160 -1.91 -10.44 0.00
C ILE A 160 -2.85 -10.74 -1.16
N VAL A 161 -3.66 -9.77 -1.57
CA VAL A 161 -4.31 -9.80 -2.89
C VAL A 161 -3.52 -8.86 -3.79
N ALA A 162 -3.09 -9.34 -4.95
CA ALA A 162 -2.38 -8.51 -5.92
C ALA A 162 -2.86 -8.88 -7.33
N LEU A 163 -3.59 -7.98 -7.98
CA LEU A 163 -4.23 -8.23 -9.28
C LEU A 163 -3.92 -7.07 -10.24
N LEU A 164 -3.40 -7.37 -11.43
CA LEU A 164 -3.31 -6.43 -12.55
C LEU A 164 -4.38 -6.83 -13.58
N GLY A 165 -5.49 -6.11 -13.58
CA GLY A 165 -6.71 -6.52 -14.27
C GLY A 165 -7.25 -7.78 -13.61
N ASP A 166 -7.33 -8.85 -14.37
CA ASP A 166 -7.83 -10.14 -13.89
C ASP A 166 -6.68 -11.15 -13.60
N GLU A 167 -5.42 -10.72 -13.73
CA GLU A 167 -4.24 -11.57 -13.53
C GLU A 167 -3.57 -11.33 -12.17
N VAL A 168 -3.21 -12.41 -11.48
CA VAL A 168 -2.48 -12.34 -10.21
C VAL A 168 -1.06 -11.82 -10.44
N VAL A 169 -0.64 -10.81 -9.70
CA VAL A 169 0.78 -10.43 -9.61
C VAL A 169 1.44 -11.34 -8.57
N GLU A 170 2.25 -12.30 -9.00
CA GLU A 170 2.88 -13.28 -8.11
C GLU A 170 4.01 -12.63 -7.30
N CYS A 171 3.88 -12.62 -5.98
CA CYS A 171 4.92 -12.20 -5.06
C CYS A 171 4.79 -12.96 -3.74
N GLU A 172 5.88 -13.04 -2.99
CA GLU A 172 5.87 -13.61 -1.64
C GLU A 172 6.55 -12.65 -0.68
N VAL A 173 5.94 -12.45 0.49
CA VAL A 173 6.53 -11.67 1.56
C VAL A 173 6.46 -12.45 2.86
N HIS A 174 7.62 -12.94 3.31
CA HIS A 174 7.77 -13.70 4.56
C HIS A 174 6.79 -14.88 4.68
N GLY A 175 6.68 -15.69 3.63
CA GLY A 175 5.77 -16.85 3.60
C GLY A 175 4.31 -16.52 3.31
N VAL A 176 3.98 -15.26 3.03
CA VAL A 176 2.64 -14.85 2.56
C VAL A 176 2.71 -14.64 1.05
N THR A 177 2.14 -15.57 0.29
CA THR A 177 2.04 -15.49 -1.17
C THR A 177 0.82 -14.67 -1.57
N SER A 178 0.96 -13.86 -2.63
CA SER A 178 -0.16 -13.15 -3.23
C SER A 178 -1.13 -14.09 -3.94
N GLY A 179 -2.38 -13.66 -4.05
CA GLY A 179 -3.41 -14.36 -4.81
C GLY A 179 -4.60 -13.47 -5.11
N ALA A 180 -5.74 -14.10 -5.38
CA ALA A 180 -7.03 -13.44 -5.62
C ALA A 180 -8.00 -13.59 -4.42
N VAL A 181 -7.63 -14.35 -3.40
CA VAL A 181 -8.51 -14.73 -2.29
C VAL A 181 -8.22 -13.88 -1.05
N THR A 182 -9.28 -13.36 -0.45
CA THR A 182 -9.27 -12.72 0.87
C THR A 182 -10.39 -13.28 1.74
N LEU A 183 -10.58 -12.73 2.95
CA LEU A 183 -11.71 -13.05 3.82
C LEU A 183 -12.66 -11.86 3.97
N GLY A 184 -13.90 -12.10 4.39
CA GLY A 184 -14.84 -11.05 4.79
C GLY A 184 -14.69 -10.62 6.26
N HIS A 185 -15.78 -10.09 6.81
CA HIS A 185 -15.89 -9.73 8.22
C HIS A 185 -15.69 -10.95 9.13
N ARG A 186 -14.89 -10.81 10.19
CA ARG A 186 -14.49 -11.92 11.09
C ARG A 186 -15.69 -12.67 11.70
N PHE A 187 -16.79 -11.97 11.97
CA PHE A 187 -17.95 -12.53 12.65
C PHE A 187 -19.20 -12.66 11.79
N HIS A 188 -19.29 -11.89 10.69
CA HIS A 188 -20.52 -11.81 9.89
C HIS A 188 -20.41 -12.55 8.56
N HIS A 189 -19.19 -12.97 8.18
CA HIS A 189 -18.95 -13.75 6.98
C HIS A 189 -18.08 -14.96 7.31
N SER A 190 -18.39 -16.09 6.68
CA SER A 190 -17.61 -17.33 6.77
C SER A 190 -17.05 -17.70 5.40
N GLY A 191 -15.82 -18.19 5.37
CA GLY A 191 -15.18 -18.64 4.14
C GLY A 191 -14.55 -17.51 3.33
N ASP A 192 -14.03 -17.93 2.18
CA ASP A 192 -13.17 -17.16 1.32
C ASP A 192 -13.96 -16.25 0.38
N VAL A 193 -13.37 -15.10 0.05
CA VAL A 193 -13.89 -14.13 -0.91
C VAL A 193 -12.87 -14.02 -2.05
N THR A 194 -13.26 -14.46 -3.26
CA THR A 194 -12.39 -14.38 -4.44
C THR A 194 -12.65 -13.08 -5.21
N ILE A 195 -11.64 -12.22 -5.28
CA ILE A 195 -11.67 -10.95 -6.01
C ILE A 195 -11.29 -11.22 -7.46
N GLY A 196 -12.07 -10.67 -8.40
CA GLY A 196 -11.80 -10.83 -9.84
C GLY A 196 -10.81 -9.78 -10.33
N ASN A 197 -11.03 -8.53 -9.93
CA ASN A 197 -10.22 -7.37 -10.29
C ASN A 197 -10.50 -6.19 -9.34
N ALA A 198 -9.95 -5.01 -9.66
CA ALA A 198 -10.11 -3.80 -8.88
C ALA A 198 -11.58 -3.34 -8.72
N ASP A 199 -12.41 -3.46 -9.75
CA ASP A 199 -13.81 -2.98 -9.71
C ASP A 199 -14.70 -3.88 -8.86
N ASP A 200 -14.40 -5.17 -8.83
CA ASP A 200 -15.07 -6.16 -7.98
C ASP A 200 -14.79 -5.94 -6.48
N TYR A 201 -13.66 -5.32 -6.13
CA TYR A 201 -13.09 -5.40 -4.79
C TYR A 201 -14.03 -4.88 -3.70
N ALA A 202 -14.49 -3.63 -3.82
CA ALA A 202 -15.35 -3.02 -2.82
C ALA A 202 -16.74 -3.68 -2.78
N VAL A 203 -17.28 -4.10 -3.93
CA VAL A 203 -18.60 -4.73 -4.04
C VAL A 203 -18.60 -6.10 -3.36
N LYS A 204 -17.60 -6.94 -3.64
CA LYS A 204 -17.47 -8.27 -3.05
C LYS A 204 -17.20 -8.21 -1.55
N LEU A 205 -16.35 -7.27 -1.11
CA LEU A 205 -16.12 -7.09 0.32
C LEU A 205 -17.35 -6.55 1.06
N ARG A 206 -18.14 -5.67 0.44
CA ARG A 206 -19.42 -5.24 1.02
C ARG A 206 -20.39 -6.41 1.18
N ALA A 207 -20.51 -7.28 0.19
CA ALA A 207 -21.32 -8.50 0.29
C ALA A 207 -20.83 -9.44 1.41
N ALA A 208 -19.56 -9.31 1.79
CA ALA A 208 -18.93 -10.02 2.90
C ALA A 208 -18.84 -9.19 4.20
N TYR A 209 -19.71 -8.19 4.35
CA TYR A 209 -19.82 -7.31 5.54
C TYR A 209 -18.55 -6.49 5.84
N VAL A 210 -17.83 -6.05 4.81
CA VAL A 210 -16.69 -5.15 4.94
C VAL A 210 -16.91 -3.93 4.05
N ILE A 211 -17.15 -2.77 4.67
CA ILE A 211 -17.08 -1.49 3.96
C ILE A 211 -15.62 -1.09 3.97
N VAL A 212 -14.94 -1.06 2.82
CA VAL A 212 -13.51 -0.76 2.76
C VAL A 212 -13.19 0.73 2.93
N ASP A 213 -14.09 1.57 2.43
CA ASP A 213 -13.94 3.02 2.49
C ASP A 213 -14.16 3.52 3.93
N HIS A 214 -13.13 4.16 4.47
CA HIS A 214 -13.14 4.68 5.82
C HIS A 214 -14.03 5.93 5.95
N GLU A 215 -14.14 6.74 4.90
CA GLU A 215 -15.01 7.92 4.89
C GLU A 215 -16.48 7.51 4.84
N GLU A 216 -16.80 6.45 4.08
CA GLU A 216 -18.15 5.89 4.09
C GLU A 216 -18.51 5.33 5.48
N ARG A 217 -17.60 4.59 6.13
CA ARG A 217 -17.83 4.11 7.50
C ARG A 217 -18.04 5.27 8.47
N ALA A 218 -17.24 6.34 8.37
CA ALA A 218 -17.40 7.54 9.19
C ALA A 218 -18.76 8.21 8.97
N ALA A 219 -19.20 8.34 7.71
CA ALA A 219 -20.52 8.87 7.37
C ALA A 219 -21.66 8.05 7.98
N LEU A 220 -21.62 6.72 7.84
CA LEU A 220 -22.63 5.83 8.41
C LEU A 220 -22.72 5.94 9.94
N ILE A 221 -21.58 6.08 10.62
CA ILE A 221 -21.53 6.29 12.07
C ILE A 221 -22.17 7.64 12.43
N ARG A 222 -21.77 8.71 11.74
CA ARG A 222 -22.27 10.07 11.98
C ARG A 222 -23.78 10.15 11.81
N GLU A 223 -24.28 9.67 10.67
CA GLU A 223 -25.69 9.69 10.33
C GLU A 223 -26.52 8.79 11.25
N GLY A 224 -26.04 7.57 11.51
CA GLY A 224 -26.78 6.64 12.35
C GLY A 224 -26.77 7.05 13.83
N ALA A 225 -25.70 7.63 14.35
CA ALA A 225 -25.67 8.19 15.71
C ALA A 225 -26.67 9.36 15.85
N ALA A 226 -26.68 10.29 14.89
CA ALA A 226 -27.62 11.41 14.89
C ALA A 226 -29.08 10.94 14.81
N LYS A 227 -29.35 9.95 13.96
CA LYS A 227 -30.67 9.33 13.82
C LYS A 227 -31.14 8.69 15.13
N VAL A 228 -30.32 7.83 15.72
CA VAL A 228 -30.66 7.09 16.94
C VAL A 228 -30.87 8.04 18.13
N ALA A 229 -30.08 9.12 18.25
CA ALA A 229 -30.29 10.14 19.26
C ALA A 229 -31.62 10.89 19.06
N SER A 230 -31.90 11.32 17.82
CA SER A 230 -33.14 12.04 17.48
C SER A 230 -34.39 11.21 17.73
N GLU A 231 -34.39 9.93 17.36
CA GLU A 231 -35.51 9.00 17.60
C GLU A 231 -35.79 8.79 19.10
N ALA A 232 -34.78 8.95 19.96
CA ALA A 232 -34.90 8.87 21.40
C ALA A 232 -35.19 10.23 22.08
N GLY A 233 -35.31 11.32 21.32
CA GLY A 233 -35.48 12.67 21.87
C GLY A 233 -34.25 13.20 22.61
N LEU A 234 -33.06 12.68 22.27
CA LEU A 234 -31.78 13.08 22.85
C LEU A 234 -31.01 13.99 21.87
N SER A 235 -30.10 14.80 22.43
CA SER A 235 -29.13 15.57 21.64
C SER A 235 -27.83 14.80 21.54
N LEU A 236 -27.32 14.60 20.32
CA LEU A 236 -26.00 14.03 20.11
C LEU A 236 -24.93 15.07 20.47
N VAL A 237 -23.94 14.66 21.27
CA VAL A 237 -22.70 15.41 21.44
C VAL A 237 -21.76 14.96 20.34
N GLU A 238 -21.53 15.83 19.35
CA GLU A 238 -20.69 15.52 18.20
C GLU A 238 -19.21 15.49 18.58
N ASP A 239 -18.51 14.44 18.17
CA ASP A 239 -17.06 14.29 18.30
C ASP A 239 -16.52 13.57 17.06
N GLU A 240 -15.94 14.35 16.14
CA GLU A 240 -15.41 13.82 14.89
C GLU A 240 -14.18 12.93 15.11
N GLY A 241 -13.41 13.17 16.19
CA GLY A 241 -12.29 12.30 16.56
C GLY A 241 -12.78 10.89 16.88
N LEU A 242 -13.86 10.77 17.66
CA LEU A 242 -14.50 9.49 17.97
C LEU A 242 -15.16 8.86 16.74
N VAL A 243 -15.73 9.64 15.82
CA VAL A 243 -16.30 9.10 14.56
C VAL A 243 -15.19 8.44 13.74
N VAL A 244 -14.08 9.14 13.53
CA VAL A 244 -12.92 8.64 12.77
C VAL A 244 -12.30 7.43 13.46
N GLU A 245 -12.16 7.47 14.79
CA GLU A 245 -11.64 6.33 15.56
C GLU A 245 -12.54 5.10 15.42
N ASN A 246 -13.85 5.24 15.62
CA ASN A 246 -14.80 4.13 15.49
C ASN A 246 -14.87 3.58 14.06
N ALA A 247 -14.76 4.45 13.04
CA ALA A 247 -14.63 4.03 11.65
C ALA A 247 -13.34 3.25 11.38
N GLY A 248 -12.28 3.51 12.16
CA GLY A 248 -11.03 2.74 12.14
C GLY A 248 -11.06 1.47 12.97
N LEU A 249 -12.02 1.30 13.90
CA LEU A 249 -12.16 0.12 14.76
C LEU A 249 -13.16 -0.91 14.24
N THR A 250 -14.02 -0.53 13.30
CA THR A 250 -15.09 -1.40 12.78
C THR A 250 -15.02 -1.53 11.26
N GLU A 251 -15.30 -2.73 10.75
CA GLU A 251 -15.47 -2.98 9.30
C GLU A 251 -16.93 -2.84 8.84
N TRP A 252 -17.87 -2.94 9.79
CA TRP A 252 -19.31 -2.87 9.55
C TRP A 252 -20.01 -2.13 10.72
N PRO A 253 -20.05 -0.79 10.72
CA PRO A 253 -20.59 -0.04 11.85
C PRO A 253 -22.11 -0.17 11.95
N ILE A 254 -22.61 -0.43 13.17
CA ILE A 254 -24.03 -0.37 13.53
C ILE A 254 -24.17 0.50 14.78
N PRO A 255 -24.71 1.72 14.67
CA PRO A 255 -24.97 2.57 15.83
C PRO A 255 -26.06 1.98 16.73
N LEU A 256 -25.80 1.95 18.04
CA LEU A 256 -26.71 1.43 19.06
C LEU A 256 -26.88 2.47 20.18
N LEU A 257 -28.12 2.65 20.65
CA LEU A 257 -28.37 3.44 21.86
C LEU A 257 -28.24 2.55 23.09
N GLY A 258 -27.27 2.87 23.94
CA GLY A 258 -27.10 2.28 25.26
C GLY A 258 -27.50 3.25 26.36
N ARG A 259 -27.77 2.71 27.55
CA ARG A 259 -27.88 3.47 28.80
C ARG A 259 -27.01 2.82 29.86
N PHE A 260 -26.40 3.63 30.71
CA PHE A 260 -25.69 3.19 31.90
C PHE A 260 -26.57 3.46 33.13
N GLU A 261 -26.44 2.64 34.18
CA GLU A 261 -27.09 2.96 35.46
C GLU A 261 -26.43 4.21 36.05
N GLU A 262 -27.23 5.10 36.65
CA GLU A 262 -26.76 6.39 37.16
C GLU A 262 -25.64 6.25 38.19
N ASP A 263 -25.65 5.16 38.97
CA ASP A 263 -24.61 4.86 39.95
C ASP A 263 -23.21 4.75 39.32
N PHE A 264 -23.09 4.29 38.07
CA PHE A 264 -21.80 4.24 37.35
C PHE A 264 -21.29 5.62 36.91
N LEU A 265 -22.13 6.65 36.91
CA LEU A 265 -21.74 8.03 36.60
C LEU A 265 -21.15 8.75 37.82
N THR A 266 -21.26 8.17 39.02
CA THR A 266 -20.69 8.73 40.25
C THR A 266 -19.20 8.43 40.43
N VAL A 267 -18.58 7.75 39.46
CA VAL A 267 -17.15 7.46 39.46
C VAL A 267 -16.38 8.79 39.40
N PRO A 268 -15.39 9.02 40.29
CA PRO A 268 -14.66 10.28 40.34
C PRO A 268 -14.05 10.63 38.97
N PRO A 269 -14.04 11.91 38.55
CA PRO A 269 -13.47 12.33 37.27
C PRO A 269 -12.05 11.81 37.02
N GLU A 270 -11.25 11.70 38.07
CA GLU A 270 -9.88 11.19 38.08
C GLU A 270 -9.75 9.73 37.60
N THR A 271 -10.87 8.98 37.60
CA THR A 271 -10.96 7.59 37.14
C THR A 271 -11.54 7.43 35.73
N ILE A 272 -12.14 8.47 35.14
CA ILE A 272 -12.80 8.43 33.82
C ILE A 272 -12.06 9.27 32.77
N GLN A 273 -11.23 10.23 33.20
CA GLN A 273 -10.39 11.02 32.30
C GLN A 273 -8.99 10.41 32.21
N LEU A 274 -8.57 10.03 30.99
CA LEU A 274 -7.15 9.80 30.71
C LEU A 274 -6.43 11.13 30.93
N THR A 275 -5.59 11.20 31.98
CA THR A 275 -4.74 12.36 32.26
C THR A 275 -3.96 12.77 31.02
N ALA A 276 -4.00 14.09 30.73
CA ALA A 276 -3.36 14.76 29.61
C ALA A 276 -1.84 14.55 29.53
#